data_AF-A0A9W8QIH0-F1
#
_entry.id   AF-A0A9W8QIH0-F1
#
_cell.length_a   1.000
_cell.length_b   1.000
_cell.length_c   1.000
_cell.angle_alpha   90.00
_cell.angle_beta   90.00
_cell.angle_gamma   90.00
#
_symmetry.space_group_name_H-M   'P 1'
#
loop_
_entity.id
_entity.type
_entity.pdbx_description
1 polymer ?
#
loop_
_entity_poly.entity_id
_entity_poly.type
_entity_poly.pdbx_seq_one_letter_code
_entity_poly.pdbx_strand_id
1 'polypeptide(L)'
;MFQWYWILPVIAQRPRTTKSAQPREKNNMQTPTTTNECAGKTGAEVVLARNYYDQTPPGEIVDSEDEVQILEPIWPDQEPVVAVIGVGYVGEHLVRAFSSYFRIIGFDISAARIQNLTLNNSITGTVFTNKSSDIAPATHFLISVPTLLLPNHQVDSSALRQAIALVAQHARPGSTVVIESSVAVGMTRALLGPLAAERSFHVGMSPERVDPGRTVPPARAIPKVISGLDDVVPGSSDAIAKLYEAAFDSVVRVSRPEVAEMMKLYENCQRMVCIAYANEMADACRGHGIDPFELCRAAATKPFGYMPFAPGIGVGGHCIPVNPFYLLSNSEFPLLQSAAENMRARPGVLAQRIVARLDTQRGGSGRHRVLVAGIGFKPGQSHLANSPSLELAKSLVLSGRVDVAWADPLVAQEAVPQIQRLAEGDWSVGFLQDNFDHVVAAMRQTGLKFGVLKSLSPDMVEWWFD
;
A
#
# COMPACT_ATOMS: atom_id res chain seq x y z
N MET A 1 -21.50 25.13 -6.02
CA MET A 1 -20.99 26.15 -6.96
C MET A 1 -19.63 26.61 -6.45
N PHE A 2 -18.57 25.90 -6.83
CA PHE A 2 -17.18 26.29 -6.56
C PHE A 2 -16.42 26.11 -7.87
N GLN A 3 -16.27 27.22 -8.60
CA GLN A 3 -15.51 27.34 -9.82
C GLN A 3 -14.02 27.33 -9.49
N TRP A 4 -13.32 26.31 -9.96
CA TRP A 4 -11.88 26.37 -10.17
C TRP A 4 -11.64 27.00 -11.56
N TYR A 5 -11.23 28.26 -11.59
CA TYR A 5 -10.56 28.93 -12.71
C TYR A 5 -9.05 28.87 -12.36
N TRP A 6 -8.07 28.42 -13.14
CA TRP A 6 -7.81 28.11 -14.56
C TRP A 6 -6.93 26.83 -14.58
N ILE A 7 -6.85 25.95 -15.59
CA ILE A 7 -6.40 26.13 -16.98
C ILE A 7 -6.92 24.93 -17.81
N LEU A 8 -7.54 25.18 -18.97
CA LEU A 8 -7.84 24.22 -20.04
C LEU A 8 -7.62 24.96 -21.40
N PRO A 9 -7.60 24.28 -22.57
CA PRO A 9 -6.47 23.54 -23.15
C PRO A 9 -6.05 24.15 -24.51
N VAL A 10 -4.90 23.74 -25.08
CA VAL A 10 -4.65 23.92 -26.53
C VAL A 10 -4.34 22.56 -27.13
N ILE A 11 -5.25 22.09 -27.98
CA ILE A 11 -5.10 20.94 -28.86
C ILE A 11 -4.84 21.44 -30.29
N ALA A 12 -3.96 20.69 -30.96
CA ALA A 12 -3.72 20.54 -32.41
C ALA A 12 -2.90 21.63 -33.13
N GLN A 13 -1.73 21.24 -33.66
CA GLN A 13 -1.56 20.69 -35.02
C GLN A 13 -0.09 20.28 -35.28
N ARG A 14 0.11 19.09 -35.88
CA ARG A 14 1.33 18.69 -36.65
C ARG A 14 1.14 19.14 -38.13
N PRO A 15 2.08 18.98 -39.09
CA PRO A 15 3.39 18.28 -39.08
C PRO A 15 4.55 19.06 -39.75
N ARG A 16 5.80 18.56 -39.64
CA ARG A 16 6.73 18.48 -40.79
C ARG A 16 7.93 17.57 -40.52
N THR A 17 8.23 16.82 -41.57
CA THR A 17 9.32 15.86 -41.81
C THR A 17 10.64 16.54 -42.14
N THR A 18 11.79 15.93 -41.79
CA THR A 18 12.94 15.73 -42.72
C THR A 18 14.02 14.77 -42.14
N LYS A 19 14.18 13.63 -42.83
CA LYS A 19 15.38 12.89 -43.28
C LYS A 19 16.76 12.99 -42.56
N SER A 20 17.22 11.78 -42.20
CA SER A 20 18.53 11.12 -42.47
C SER A 20 19.88 11.77 -42.11
N ALA A 21 20.68 11.06 -41.31
CA ALA A 21 22.02 10.54 -41.66
C ALA A 21 22.59 9.61 -40.57
N GLN A 22 23.10 8.46 -40.98
CA GLN A 22 24.07 7.58 -40.29
C GLN A 22 25.37 7.59 -41.15
N PRO A 23 26.50 6.97 -40.73
CA PRO A 23 27.04 6.75 -39.38
C PRO A 23 28.55 7.14 -39.32
N ARG A 24 29.16 7.14 -38.12
CA ARG A 24 30.63 6.98 -37.99
C ARG A 24 31.00 6.02 -36.86
N GLU A 25 31.97 5.19 -37.22
CA GLU A 25 32.54 4.05 -36.50
C GLU A 25 33.46 4.41 -35.33
N LYS A 26 33.66 3.38 -34.48
CA LYS A 26 34.86 2.98 -33.70
C LYS A 26 35.25 3.82 -32.48
N ASN A 27 35.15 3.20 -31.30
CA ASN A 27 36.35 2.63 -30.69
C ASN A 27 36.06 1.57 -29.61
N ASN A 28 36.85 0.51 -29.68
CA ASN A 28 37.04 -0.56 -28.70
C ASN A 28 37.47 -0.01 -27.34
N MET A 29 36.94 -0.58 -26.26
CA MET A 29 37.74 -0.83 -25.07
C MET A 29 37.26 -2.12 -24.39
N GLN A 30 38.13 -3.13 -24.48
CA GLN A 30 38.07 -4.39 -23.73
C GLN A 30 38.37 -4.11 -22.26
N THR A 31 37.64 -4.74 -21.35
CA THR A 31 38.15 -5.13 -20.03
C THR A 31 37.61 -6.52 -19.66
N PRO A 32 38.37 -7.31 -18.87
CA PRO A 32 38.37 -8.75 -18.99
C PRO A 32 37.40 -9.46 -18.04
N THR A 33 36.89 -10.59 -18.52
CA THR A 33 36.26 -11.67 -17.78
C THR A 33 37.24 -12.31 -16.79
N THR A 34 36.91 -12.29 -15.50
CA THR A 34 37.50 -13.17 -14.49
C THR A 34 36.50 -14.26 -14.12
N THR A 35 36.81 -15.47 -14.58
CA THR A 35 36.27 -16.73 -14.07
C THR A 35 36.94 -17.04 -12.73
N ASN A 36 36.16 -17.29 -11.69
CA ASN A 36 36.64 -17.97 -10.48
C ASN A 36 35.59 -19.01 -10.07
N GLU A 37 35.88 -20.26 -10.40
CA GLU A 37 35.35 -21.43 -9.70
C GLU A 37 36.14 -21.60 -8.41
N CYS A 38 35.45 -21.76 -7.28
CA CYS A 38 36.01 -22.46 -6.13
C CYS A 38 34.87 -23.09 -5.33
N ALA A 39 34.89 -24.42 -5.26
CA ALA A 39 33.97 -25.24 -4.49
C ALA A 39 34.48 -25.40 -3.05
N GLY A 40 33.55 -25.45 -2.10
CA GLY A 40 33.69 -26.26 -0.89
C GLY A 40 33.36 -25.61 0.46
N LYS A 41 32.56 -26.35 1.25
CA LYS A 41 32.27 -26.30 2.70
C LYS A 41 31.02 -25.50 3.10
N THR A 42 29.88 -26.16 3.40
CA THR A 42 29.48 -26.82 4.67
C THR A 42 29.39 -25.88 5.88
N GLY A 43 28.20 -25.75 6.46
CA GLY A 43 28.01 -25.18 7.80
C GLY A 43 26.69 -24.44 7.93
N ALA A 44 25.79 -24.97 8.75
CA ALA A 44 24.47 -24.43 9.04
C ALA A 44 24.54 -23.10 9.82
N GLU A 45 23.71 -22.13 9.43
CA GLU A 45 23.26 -21.06 10.32
C GLU A 45 21.83 -20.65 9.91
N VAL A 46 20.87 -21.09 10.74
CA VAL A 46 19.46 -20.73 10.67
C VAL A 46 19.30 -19.37 11.36
N VAL A 47 19.09 -18.32 10.59
CA VAL A 47 18.67 -17.01 11.12
C VAL A 47 17.18 -16.82 10.84
N LEU A 48 16.42 -16.92 11.92
CA LEU A 48 14.97 -16.74 12.01
C LEU A 48 14.57 -15.28 11.67
N ALA A 49 14.08 -15.06 10.46
CA ALA A 49 13.33 -13.86 10.11
C ALA A 49 11.82 -14.13 10.34
N ARG A 50 11.24 -13.52 11.39
CA ARG A 50 9.83 -13.66 11.76
C ARG A 50 8.94 -12.64 11.02
N ASN A 51 8.10 -13.18 10.15
CA ASN A 51 6.65 -13.02 9.98
C ASN A 51 6.05 -11.60 10.16
N TYR A 52 5.88 -10.94 9.03
CA TYR A 52 4.67 -10.16 8.71
C TYR A 52 4.13 -10.75 7.39
N TYR A 53 2.90 -11.27 7.43
CA TYR A 53 2.28 -12.24 6.50
C TYR A 53 2.78 -13.68 6.66
N ASP A 54 2.31 -14.40 7.70
CA ASP A 54 2.19 -15.85 7.58
C ASP A 54 0.99 -16.14 6.68
N GLN A 55 1.24 -16.35 5.39
CA GLN A 55 0.56 -17.29 4.47
C GLN A 55 1.23 -17.18 3.09
N THR A 56 2.48 -17.62 2.96
CA THR A 56 2.99 -18.09 1.67
C THR A 56 2.75 -19.60 1.65
N PRO A 57 1.83 -20.14 0.82
CA PRO A 57 1.75 -21.58 0.63
C PRO A 57 3.11 -22.08 0.09
N PRO A 58 3.54 -23.31 0.42
CA PRO A 58 4.60 -23.94 -0.37
C PRO A 58 4.17 -23.92 -1.85
N GLY A 59 5.12 -23.74 -2.77
CA GLY A 59 4.83 -23.80 -4.20
C GLY A 59 4.14 -25.11 -4.51
N GLU A 60 2.86 -25.04 -4.91
CA GLU A 60 2.13 -26.23 -5.31
C GLU A 60 2.74 -26.78 -6.60
N ILE A 61 2.96 -28.08 -6.56
CA ILE A 61 3.35 -28.90 -7.69
C ILE A 61 2.23 -28.80 -8.72
N VAL A 62 2.62 -28.52 -9.97
CA VAL A 62 1.73 -28.51 -11.12
C VAL A 62 1.19 -29.92 -11.29
N ASP A 63 -0.06 -30.15 -10.88
CA ASP A 63 -0.76 -31.36 -11.28
C ASP A 63 -1.03 -31.31 -12.79
N SER A 64 -0.65 -32.40 -13.43
CA SER A 64 -0.65 -32.63 -14.86
C SER A 64 -2.06 -32.82 -15.45
N GLU A 65 -2.24 -32.28 -16.66
CA GLU A 65 -3.28 -32.64 -17.65
C GLU A 65 -4.73 -32.30 -17.29
N ASP A 66 -5.05 -31.00 -17.17
CA ASP A 66 -6.41 -30.52 -17.44
C ASP A 66 -6.63 -30.49 -18.97
N GLU A 67 -7.67 -31.18 -19.46
CA GLU A 67 -8.11 -31.13 -20.86
C GLU A 67 -8.25 -29.67 -21.31
N VAL A 68 -7.44 -29.25 -22.29
CA VAL A 68 -7.52 -27.90 -22.86
C VAL A 68 -8.84 -27.77 -23.60
N GLN A 69 -9.88 -27.25 -22.92
CA GLN A 69 -11.11 -26.85 -23.57
C GLN A 69 -10.79 -25.75 -24.58
N ILE A 70 -10.97 -26.06 -25.87
CA ILE A 70 -10.84 -25.08 -26.95
C ILE A 70 -12.08 -24.17 -26.87
N LEU A 71 -11.97 -23.08 -26.12
CA LEU A 71 -13.01 -22.05 -26.04
C LEU A 71 -12.85 -21.05 -27.19
N GLU A 72 -13.97 -20.66 -27.80
CA GLU A 72 -13.99 -19.67 -28.89
C GLU A 72 -13.52 -18.28 -28.43
N PRO A 73 -12.97 -17.44 -29.34
CA PRO A 73 -12.66 -16.04 -29.05
C PRO A 73 -13.83 -15.28 -28.43
N ILE A 74 -13.53 -14.25 -27.66
CA ILE A 74 -14.55 -13.40 -27.02
C ILE A 74 -14.97 -12.31 -27.97
N TRP A 75 -16.29 -12.20 -28.16
CA TRP A 75 -16.90 -11.16 -28.97
C TRP A 75 -17.37 -9.98 -28.10
N PRO A 76 -17.36 -8.74 -28.62
CA PRO A 76 -17.71 -7.54 -27.84
C PRO A 76 -19.09 -7.57 -27.17
N ASP A 77 -20.05 -8.32 -27.72
CA ASP A 77 -21.43 -8.41 -27.24
C ASP A 77 -21.66 -9.59 -26.29
N GLN A 78 -20.65 -10.42 -26.04
CA GLN A 78 -20.74 -11.51 -25.08
C GLN A 78 -20.89 -10.96 -23.65
N GLU A 79 -21.80 -11.55 -22.87
CA GLU A 79 -22.00 -11.16 -21.48
C GLU A 79 -20.71 -11.38 -20.65
N PRO A 80 -20.25 -10.37 -19.89
CA PRO A 80 -19.03 -10.51 -19.09
C PRO A 80 -19.13 -11.57 -18.00
N VAL A 81 -18.10 -12.42 -17.91
CA VAL A 81 -17.79 -13.23 -16.75
C VAL A 81 -16.46 -12.71 -16.21
N VAL A 82 -16.47 -12.19 -14.99
CA VAL A 82 -15.33 -11.45 -14.42
C VAL A 82 -14.60 -12.32 -13.41
N ALA A 83 -13.35 -12.66 -13.71
CA ALA A 83 -12.44 -13.27 -12.75
C ALA A 83 -11.64 -12.18 -12.02
N VAL A 84 -11.74 -12.14 -10.69
CA VAL A 84 -10.89 -11.30 -9.83
C VAL A 84 -9.77 -12.16 -9.29
N ILE A 85 -8.53 -11.89 -9.71
CA ILE A 85 -7.33 -12.66 -9.36
C ILE A 85 -6.66 -12.01 -8.15
N GLY A 86 -6.74 -12.69 -7.00
CA GLY A 86 -6.34 -12.18 -5.69
C GLY A 86 -7.50 -11.47 -5.00
N VAL A 87 -8.19 -12.16 -4.08
CA VAL A 87 -9.34 -11.62 -3.34
C VAL A 87 -8.98 -11.20 -1.93
N GLY A 88 -7.84 -10.52 -1.79
CA GLY A 88 -7.47 -9.74 -0.61
C GLY A 88 -8.38 -8.52 -0.43
N TYR A 89 -7.90 -7.49 0.28
CA TYR A 89 -8.68 -6.28 0.55
C TYR A 89 -9.24 -5.64 -0.74
N VAL A 90 -8.37 -5.39 -1.73
CA VAL A 90 -8.77 -4.76 -3.01
C VAL A 90 -9.69 -5.69 -3.80
N GLY A 91 -9.31 -6.95 -3.98
CA GLY A 91 -10.10 -7.91 -4.75
C GLY A 91 -11.50 -8.15 -4.18
N GLU A 92 -11.66 -8.20 -2.85
CA GLU A 92 -12.98 -8.32 -2.22
C GLU A 92 -13.88 -7.10 -2.53
N HIS A 93 -13.31 -5.89 -2.58
CA HIS A 93 -14.05 -4.70 -3.01
C HIS A 93 -14.49 -4.78 -4.48
N LEU A 94 -13.63 -5.27 -5.37
CA LEU A 94 -13.96 -5.47 -6.77
C LEU A 94 -15.06 -6.51 -6.95
N VAL A 95 -14.94 -7.66 -6.27
CA VAL A 95 -15.98 -8.70 -6.27
C VAL A 95 -17.33 -8.10 -5.88
N ARG A 96 -17.39 -7.34 -4.76
CA ARG A 96 -18.63 -6.69 -4.32
C ARG A 96 -19.15 -5.68 -5.33
N ALA A 97 -18.28 -4.83 -5.89
CA ALA A 97 -18.67 -3.81 -6.86
C ALA A 97 -19.30 -4.40 -8.13
N PHE A 98 -18.74 -5.50 -8.64
CA PHE A 98 -19.18 -6.10 -9.90
C PHE A 98 -20.25 -7.19 -9.77
N SER A 99 -20.39 -7.82 -8.59
CA SER A 99 -21.32 -8.94 -8.36
C SER A 99 -22.80 -8.64 -8.62
N SER A 100 -23.20 -7.38 -8.55
CA SER A 100 -24.59 -6.99 -8.85
C SER A 100 -24.88 -6.90 -10.35
N TYR A 101 -23.85 -6.99 -11.19
CA TYR A 101 -23.94 -6.75 -12.64
C TYR A 101 -23.46 -7.94 -13.47
N PHE A 102 -22.50 -8.71 -12.95
CA PHE A 102 -21.85 -9.78 -13.70
C PHE A 102 -21.67 -11.03 -12.85
N ARG A 103 -21.50 -12.16 -13.53
CA ARG A 103 -21.04 -13.40 -12.88
C ARG A 103 -19.58 -13.25 -12.48
N ILE A 104 -19.28 -13.48 -11.21
CA ILE A 104 -17.93 -13.26 -10.64
C ILE A 104 -17.29 -14.59 -10.26
N ILE A 105 -16.01 -14.73 -10.59
CA ILE A 105 -15.12 -15.77 -10.10
C ILE A 105 -14.05 -15.09 -9.25
N GLY A 106 -14.12 -15.23 -7.93
CA GLY A 106 -13.10 -14.74 -7.01
C GLY A 106 -12.02 -15.80 -6.81
N PHE A 107 -10.83 -15.59 -7.37
CA PHE A 107 -9.72 -16.53 -7.28
C PHE A 107 -8.68 -16.08 -6.25
N ASP A 108 -8.21 -16.98 -5.40
CA ASP A 108 -7.04 -16.78 -4.52
C ASP A 108 -6.25 -18.06 -4.36
N ILE A 109 -4.92 -17.96 -4.25
CA ILE A 109 -4.06 -19.11 -3.95
C ILE A 109 -4.24 -19.60 -2.51
N SER A 110 -4.71 -18.74 -1.59
CA SER A 110 -4.95 -19.14 -0.20
C SER A 110 -6.30 -19.86 -0.08
N ALA A 111 -6.24 -21.19 0.08
CA ALA A 111 -7.41 -22.01 0.39
C ALA A 111 -8.13 -21.53 1.67
N ALA A 112 -7.37 -21.07 2.68
CA ALA A 112 -7.92 -20.52 3.91
C ALA A 112 -8.70 -19.21 3.65
N ARG A 113 -8.20 -18.34 2.76
CA ARG A 113 -8.89 -17.12 2.34
C ARG A 113 -10.19 -17.46 1.61
N ILE A 114 -10.16 -18.40 0.67
CA ILE A 114 -11.34 -18.86 -0.05
C ILE A 114 -12.38 -19.46 0.91
N GLN A 115 -11.98 -20.34 1.82
CA GLN A 115 -12.88 -20.90 2.81
C GLN A 115 -13.53 -19.81 3.69
N ASN A 116 -12.74 -18.85 4.16
CA ASN A 116 -13.25 -17.74 4.95
C ASN A 116 -14.26 -16.88 4.16
N LEU A 117 -13.98 -16.57 2.90
CA LEU A 117 -14.89 -15.80 2.05
C LEU A 117 -16.16 -16.57 1.74
N THR A 118 -16.08 -17.85 1.39
CA THR A 118 -17.27 -18.68 1.11
C THR A 118 -18.20 -18.79 2.32
N LEU A 119 -17.65 -18.86 3.54
CA LEU A 119 -18.44 -18.91 4.77
C LEU A 119 -19.05 -17.56 5.16
N ASN A 120 -18.33 -16.46 4.94
CA ASN A 120 -18.71 -15.13 5.47
C ASN A 120 -19.33 -14.19 4.43
N ASN A 121 -19.20 -14.48 3.14
CA ASN A 121 -19.68 -13.64 2.05
C ASN A 121 -20.63 -14.42 1.14
N SER A 122 -21.92 -14.42 1.47
CA SER A 122 -22.98 -14.86 0.55
C SER A 122 -23.26 -13.75 -0.47
N ILE A 123 -22.34 -13.57 -1.42
CA ILE A 123 -22.50 -12.61 -2.52
C ILE A 123 -23.14 -13.35 -3.70
N THR A 124 -24.39 -13.00 -4.02
CA THR A 124 -25.12 -13.58 -5.16
C THR A 124 -24.33 -13.42 -6.46
N GLY A 125 -24.33 -14.46 -7.30
CA GLY A 125 -23.61 -14.43 -8.59
C GLY A 125 -22.09 -14.56 -8.48
N THR A 126 -21.54 -14.86 -7.29
CA THR A 126 -20.10 -15.02 -7.06
C THR A 126 -19.76 -16.46 -6.67
N VAL A 127 -18.69 -16.99 -7.28
CA VAL A 127 -18.04 -18.24 -6.86
C VAL A 127 -16.62 -17.91 -6.41
N PHE A 128 -16.23 -18.35 -5.22
CA PHE A 128 -14.86 -18.26 -4.73
C PHE A 128 -14.14 -19.60 -4.92
N THR A 129 -12.93 -19.58 -5.46
CA THR A 129 -12.16 -20.80 -5.76
C THR A 129 -10.65 -20.56 -5.64
N ASN A 130 -9.91 -21.62 -5.31
CA ASN A 130 -8.45 -21.67 -5.42
C ASN A 130 -7.99 -22.60 -6.55
N LYS A 131 -8.91 -23.17 -7.34
CA LYS A 131 -8.60 -24.03 -8.48
C LYS A 131 -8.45 -23.18 -9.74
N SER A 132 -7.28 -23.25 -10.38
CA SER A 132 -6.96 -22.44 -11.56
C SER A 132 -7.94 -22.68 -12.72
N SER A 133 -8.28 -23.93 -13.02
CA SER A 133 -9.17 -24.28 -14.14
C SER A 133 -10.58 -23.73 -14.03
N ASP A 134 -11.04 -23.34 -12.84
CA ASP A 134 -12.34 -22.69 -12.65
C ASP A 134 -12.41 -21.29 -13.29
N ILE A 135 -11.27 -20.65 -13.60
CA ILE A 135 -11.26 -19.32 -14.22
C ILE A 135 -11.40 -19.36 -15.75
N ALA A 136 -11.32 -20.53 -16.38
CA ALA A 136 -11.39 -20.70 -17.84
C ALA A 136 -12.63 -20.07 -18.52
N PRO A 137 -13.85 -20.09 -17.91
CA PRO A 137 -15.02 -19.46 -18.51
C PRO A 137 -14.94 -17.92 -18.57
N ALA A 138 -14.06 -17.29 -17.79
CA ALA A 138 -13.99 -15.84 -17.66
C ALA A 138 -13.65 -15.15 -19.00
N THR A 139 -14.20 -13.95 -19.17
CA THR A 139 -13.93 -13.07 -20.31
C THR A 139 -13.17 -11.81 -19.91
N HIS A 140 -13.27 -11.42 -18.65
CA HIS A 140 -12.60 -10.27 -18.07
C HIS A 140 -11.80 -10.71 -16.85
N PHE A 141 -10.57 -10.25 -16.73
CA PHE A 141 -9.65 -10.61 -15.65
C PHE A 141 -9.16 -9.33 -14.95
N LEU A 142 -9.46 -9.21 -13.66
CA LEU A 142 -9.03 -8.10 -12.82
C LEU A 142 -7.95 -8.60 -11.86
N ILE A 143 -6.72 -8.11 -11.99
CA ILE A 143 -5.58 -8.61 -11.22
C ILE A 143 -5.30 -7.69 -10.03
N SER A 144 -5.59 -8.17 -8.83
CA SER A 144 -5.48 -7.43 -7.55
C SER A 144 -4.63 -8.17 -6.50
N VAL A 145 -3.49 -8.69 -6.94
CA VAL A 145 -2.51 -9.38 -6.07
C VAL A 145 -1.52 -8.41 -5.40
N PRO A 146 -0.88 -8.81 -4.28
CA PRO A 146 0.10 -7.96 -3.61
C PRO A 146 1.29 -7.61 -4.50
N THR A 147 1.73 -6.35 -4.40
CA THR A 147 3.01 -5.87 -4.89
C THR A 147 3.70 -5.26 -3.67
N LEU A 148 4.72 -5.94 -3.16
CA LEU A 148 5.40 -5.55 -1.93
C LEU A 148 6.78 -4.98 -2.24
N LEU A 149 7.48 -4.49 -1.23
CA LEU A 149 8.90 -4.16 -1.34
C LEU A 149 9.73 -5.28 -0.73
N LEU A 150 10.82 -5.62 -1.40
CA LEU A 150 11.88 -6.42 -0.82
C LEU A 150 12.61 -5.61 0.28
N PRO A 151 13.41 -6.26 1.15
CA PRO A 151 14.18 -5.57 2.19
C PRO A 151 15.12 -4.47 1.65
N ASN A 152 15.55 -4.58 0.40
CA ASN A 152 16.38 -3.58 -0.30
C ASN A 152 15.56 -2.48 -1.02
N HIS A 153 14.25 -2.40 -0.75
CA HIS A 153 13.30 -1.46 -1.35
C HIS A 153 13.04 -1.61 -2.85
N GLN A 154 13.44 -2.72 -3.47
CA GLN A 154 13.00 -3.03 -4.83
C GLN A 154 11.54 -3.49 -4.83
N VAL A 155 10.80 -3.12 -5.88
CA VAL A 155 9.41 -3.56 -6.10
C VAL A 155 9.40 -5.05 -6.42
N ASP A 156 8.78 -5.84 -5.56
CA ASP A 156 8.53 -7.25 -5.80
C ASP A 156 7.30 -7.42 -6.71
N SER A 157 7.55 -7.93 -7.92
CA SER A 157 6.53 -8.20 -8.94
C SER A 157 6.20 -9.68 -9.10
N SER A 158 6.73 -10.55 -8.23
CA SER A 158 6.59 -12.01 -8.35
C SER A 158 5.13 -12.46 -8.41
N ALA A 159 4.30 -12.06 -7.44
CA ALA A 159 2.88 -12.39 -7.40
C ALA A 159 2.12 -11.87 -8.62
N LEU A 160 2.42 -10.65 -9.07
CA LEU A 160 1.81 -10.04 -10.26
C LEU A 160 2.16 -10.84 -11.53
N ARG A 161 3.43 -11.25 -11.70
CA ARG A 161 3.87 -12.06 -12.84
C ARG A 161 3.22 -13.44 -12.84
N GLN A 162 3.09 -14.07 -11.67
CA GLN A 162 2.39 -15.35 -11.53
C GLN A 162 0.91 -15.22 -11.88
N ALA A 163 0.24 -14.17 -11.41
CA ALA A 163 -1.16 -13.89 -11.76
C ALA A 163 -1.34 -13.67 -13.27
N ILE A 164 -0.44 -12.92 -13.91
CA ILE A 164 -0.48 -12.72 -15.37
C ILE A 164 -0.24 -14.03 -16.12
N ALA A 165 0.68 -14.88 -15.66
CA ALA A 165 0.93 -16.19 -16.25
C ALA A 165 -0.30 -17.11 -16.14
N LEU A 166 -0.96 -17.13 -14.97
CA LEU A 166 -2.21 -17.83 -14.74
C LEU A 166 -3.30 -17.33 -15.71
N VAL A 167 -3.47 -16.00 -15.83
CA VAL A 167 -4.42 -15.42 -16.79
C VAL A 167 -4.07 -15.83 -18.22
N ALA A 168 -2.80 -15.80 -18.61
CA ALA A 168 -2.37 -16.16 -19.96
C ALA A 168 -2.64 -17.63 -20.33
N GLN A 169 -2.73 -18.53 -19.33
CA GLN A 169 -3.07 -19.94 -19.54
C GLN A 169 -4.56 -20.17 -19.82
N HIS A 170 -5.44 -19.32 -19.30
CA HIS A 170 -6.89 -19.52 -19.34
C HIS A 170 -7.64 -18.48 -20.20
N ALA A 171 -7.07 -17.29 -20.37
CA ALA A 171 -7.64 -16.25 -21.21
C ALA A 171 -7.54 -16.62 -22.70
N ARG A 172 -8.55 -16.18 -23.45
CA ARG A 172 -8.69 -16.44 -24.89
C ARG A 172 -8.72 -15.14 -25.69
N PRO A 173 -8.42 -15.14 -27.01
CA PRO A 173 -8.38 -13.92 -27.80
C PRO A 173 -9.65 -13.07 -27.62
N GLY A 174 -9.49 -11.76 -27.50
CA GLY A 174 -10.56 -10.82 -27.14
C GLY A 174 -10.82 -10.64 -25.64
N SER A 175 -10.14 -11.39 -24.75
CA SER A 175 -10.26 -11.19 -23.30
C SER A 175 -9.84 -9.77 -22.89
N THR A 176 -10.49 -9.24 -21.86
CA THR A 176 -10.08 -7.99 -21.22
C THR A 176 -9.27 -8.28 -19.96
N VAL A 177 -8.05 -7.75 -19.84
CA VAL A 177 -7.16 -7.96 -18.69
C VAL A 177 -6.75 -6.62 -18.09
N VAL A 178 -7.07 -6.40 -16.82
CA VAL A 178 -6.83 -5.12 -16.14
C VAL A 178 -6.01 -5.36 -14.89
N ILE A 179 -4.88 -4.65 -14.76
CA ILE A 179 -4.13 -4.60 -13.50
C ILE A 179 -4.84 -3.60 -12.58
N GLU A 180 -5.17 -4.06 -11.38
CA GLU A 180 -5.72 -3.25 -10.28
C GLU A 180 -4.66 -3.00 -9.19
N SER A 181 -3.69 -3.91 -9.07
CA SER A 181 -2.53 -3.81 -8.19
C SER A 181 -1.72 -2.53 -8.45
N SER A 182 -1.21 -1.91 -7.39
CA SER A 182 -0.26 -0.79 -7.54
C SER A 182 1.00 -1.27 -8.25
N VAL A 183 1.48 -0.54 -9.25
CA VAL A 183 2.72 -0.91 -9.96
C VAL A 183 3.60 0.32 -10.19
N ALA A 184 4.89 0.09 -10.49
CA ALA A 184 5.78 1.16 -10.91
C ALA A 184 5.38 1.68 -12.30
N VAL A 185 5.71 2.94 -12.61
CA VAL A 185 5.36 3.55 -13.89
C VAL A 185 5.99 2.78 -15.05
N GLY A 186 5.19 2.40 -16.04
CA GLY A 186 5.58 1.60 -17.20
C GLY A 186 5.43 0.09 -17.02
N MET A 187 5.10 -0.40 -15.83
CA MET A 187 5.08 -1.83 -15.55
C MET A 187 3.90 -2.55 -16.19
N THR A 188 2.70 -1.94 -16.27
CA THR A 188 1.55 -2.52 -17.00
C THR A 188 1.91 -2.76 -18.46
N ARG A 189 2.52 -1.78 -19.11
CA ARG A 189 2.99 -1.92 -20.50
C ARG A 189 4.02 -3.03 -20.64
N ALA A 190 5.02 -3.06 -19.76
CA ALA A 190 6.08 -4.05 -19.81
C ALA A 190 5.55 -5.49 -19.60
N LEU A 191 4.54 -5.67 -18.75
CA LEU A 191 4.01 -6.98 -18.39
C LEU A 191 2.89 -7.47 -19.32
N LEU A 192 1.94 -6.60 -19.68
CA LEU A 192 0.79 -6.97 -20.50
C LEU A 192 0.97 -6.65 -21.99
N GLY A 193 1.85 -5.72 -22.37
CA GLY A 193 2.03 -5.32 -23.77
C GLY A 193 2.40 -6.48 -24.70
N PRO A 194 3.43 -7.30 -24.39
CA PRO A 194 3.76 -8.47 -25.21
C PRO A 194 2.60 -9.46 -25.32
N LEU A 195 1.95 -9.76 -24.20
CA LEU A 195 0.83 -10.70 -24.15
C LEU A 195 -0.37 -10.20 -24.97
N ALA A 196 -0.66 -8.89 -24.90
CA ALA A 196 -1.73 -8.27 -25.65
C ALA A 196 -1.51 -8.36 -27.16
N ALA A 197 -0.29 -8.07 -27.62
CA ALA A 197 0.07 -8.15 -29.04
C ALA A 197 0.00 -9.60 -29.57
N GLU A 198 0.45 -10.57 -28.77
CA GLU A 198 0.49 -11.98 -29.17
C GLU A 198 -0.90 -12.64 -29.15
N ARG A 199 -1.74 -12.28 -28.18
CA ARG A 199 -3.02 -12.96 -27.93
C ARG A 199 -4.25 -12.14 -28.33
N SER A 200 -4.09 -10.92 -28.82
CA SER A 200 -5.19 -9.99 -29.10
C SER A 200 -6.06 -9.75 -27.86
N PHE A 201 -5.44 -9.49 -26.71
CA PHE A 201 -6.14 -9.13 -25.47
C PHE A 201 -6.33 -7.62 -25.39
N HIS A 202 -7.50 -7.19 -24.92
CA HIS A 202 -7.73 -5.82 -24.52
C HIS A 202 -7.12 -5.62 -23.13
N VAL A 203 -6.08 -4.79 -22.99
CA VAL A 203 -5.35 -4.71 -21.71
C VAL A 203 -5.19 -3.30 -21.19
N GLY A 204 -5.05 -3.17 -19.88
CA GLY A 204 -4.88 -1.88 -19.25
C GLY A 204 -4.70 -1.92 -17.73
N MET A 205 -4.95 -0.77 -17.11
CA MET A 205 -4.74 -0.54 -15.68
C MET A 205 -5.87 0.32 -15.11
N SER A 206 -6.34 -0.02 -13.90
CA SER A 206 -7.27 0.82 -13.14
C SER A 206 -6.96 0.85 -11.64
N PRO A 207 -6.11 1.78 -11.16
CA PRO A 207 -5.66 1.76 -9.77
C PRO A 207 -6.81 1.88 -8.76
N GLU A 208 -6.76 1.07 -7.69
CA GLU A 208 -7.65 1.21 -6.54
C GLU A 208 -7.40 2.54 -5.80
N ARG A 209 -8.45 3.22 -5.33
CA ARG A 209 -8.40 4.54 -4.66
C ARG A 209 -9.20 4.58 -3.34
N VAL A 210 -9.83 3.49 -2.92
CA VAL A 210 -10.55 3.37 -1.66
C VAL A 210 -9.61 3.53 -0.46
N ASP A 211 -10.07 4.25 0.56
CA ASP A 211 -9.39 4.40 1.84
C ASP A 211 -9.90 3.35 2.85
N PRO A 212 -9.04 2.48 3.42
CA PRO A 212 -9.45 1.45 4.36
C PRO A 212 -10.28 1.94 5.54
N GLY A 213 -11.46 1.34 5.73
CA GLY A 213 -12.39 1.68 6.81
C GLY A 213 -13.24 2.94 6.59
N ARG A 214 -13.07 3.64 5.47
CA ARG A 214 -13.91 4.79 5.11
C ARG A 214 -15.14 4.32 4.33
N THR A 215 -16.33 4.73 4.76
CA THR A 215 -17.61 4.33 4.16
C THR A 215 -18.26 5.42 3.30
N VAL A 216 -17.79 6.67 3.39
CA VAL A 216 -18.34 7.83 2.67
C VAL A 216 -17.21 8.62 1.97
N PRO A 217 -17.30 8.90 0.66
CA PRO A 217 -18.36 8.43 -0.26
C PRO A 217 -18.32 6.89 -0.43
N PRO A 218 -19.43 6.25 -0.83
CA PRO A 218 -19.43 4.82 -1.14
C PRO A 218 -18.47 4.54 -2.30
N ALA A 219 -17.91 3.33 -2.36
CA ALA A 219 -16.86 2.97 -3.33
C ALA A 219 -17.23 3.28 -4.79
N ARG A 220 -18.48 2.97 -5.22
CA ARG A 220 -18.97 3.27 -6.57
C ARG A 220 -18.99 4.75 -6.96
N ALA A 221 -19.05 5.64 -5.97
CA ALA A 221 -19.09 7.09 -6.18
C ALA A 221 -17.69 7.72 -6.23
N ILE A 222 -16.64 6.97 -5.93
CA ILE A 222 -15.25 7.40 -6.14
C ILE A 222 -14.96 7.26 -7.64
N PRO A 223 -14.60 8.33 -8.37
CA PRO A 223 -14.34 8.22 -9.80
C PRO A 223 -13.24 7.20 -10.11
N LYS A 224 -13.59 6.19 -10.92
CA LYS A 224 -12.67 5.11 -11.28
C LYS A 224 -11.82 5.54 -12.47
N VAL A 225 -10.52 5.66 -12.25
CA VAL A 225 -9.57 6.01 -13.32
C VAL A 225 -9.22 4.73 -14.07
N ILE A 226 -9.34 4.74 -15.40
CA ILE A 226 -8.98 3.62 -16.26
C ILE A 226 -8.03 4.06 -17.36
N SER A 227 -7.31 3.09 -17.92
CA SER A 227 -6.47 3.27 -19.09
C SER A 227 -6.39 1.97 -19.87
N GLY A 228 -6.30 2.06 -21.20
CA GLY A 228 -6.00 0.93 -22.08
C GLY A 228 -4.65 1.10 -22.78
N LEU A 229 -4.05 -0.01 -23.22
CA LEU A 229 -2.93 -0.01 -24.18
C LEU A 229 -3.45 0.03 -25.61
N ASP A 230 -4.19 1.09 -25.96
CA ASP A 230 -4.80 1.25 -27.29
C ASP A 230 -3.76 1.37 -28.42
N ASP A 231 -2.52 1.78 -28.09
CA ASP A 231 -1.41 1.79 -29.05
C ASP A 231 -0.87 0.39 -29.38
N VAL A 232 -1.20 -0.62 -28.58
CA VAL A 232 -0.87 -2.03 -28.81
C VAL A 232 -2.06 -2.79 -29.38
N VAL A 233 -3.23 -2.70 -28.72
CA VAL A 233 -4.49 -3.30 -29.16
C VAL A 233 -5.59 -2.23 -29.12
N PRO A 234 -6.00 -1.66 -30.27
CA PRO A 234 -7.04 -0.65 -30.34
C PRO A 234 -8.36 -1.10 -29.70
N GLY A 235 -9.02 -0.21 -28.97
CA GLY A 235 -10.28 -0.50 -28.28
C GLY A 235 -10.10 -1.09 -26.88
N SER A 236 -8.86 -1.19 -26.38
CA SER A 236 -8.58 -1.63 -25.01
C SER A 236 -9.24 -0.72 -23.97
N SER A 237 -9.14 0.60 -24.15
CA SER A 237 -9.78 1.55 -23.23
C SER A 237 -11.31 1.45 -23.27
N ASP A 238 -11.90 1.20 -24.44
CA ASP A 238 -13.35 1.02 -24.60
C ASP A 238 -13.85 -0.26 -23.94
N ALA A 239 -13.16 -1.39 -24.13
CA ALA A 239 -13.50 -2.66 -23.51
C ALA A 239 -13.46 -2.58 -21.97
N ILE A 240 -12.42 -1.93 -21.44
CA ILE A 240 -12.29 -1.68 -20.00
C ILE A 240 -13.42 -0.75 -19.54
N ALA A 241 -13.66 0.36 -20.22
CA ALA A 241 -14.70 1.30 -19.83
C ALA A 241 -16.08 0.65 -19.76
N LYS A 242 -16.44 -0.16 -20.77
CA LYS A 242 -17.72 -0.90 -20.81
C LYS A 242 -17.94 -1.75 -19.57
N LEU A 243 -16.89 -2.38 -19.05
CA LEU A 243 -16.95 -3.13 -17.80
C LEU A 243 -17.17 -2.20 -16.59
N TYR A 244 -16.32 -1.20 -16.41
CA TYR A 244 -16.32 -0.35 -15.21
C TYR A 244 -17.51 0.61 -15.12
N GLU A 245 -18.03 1.09 -16.25
CA GLU A 245 -19.21 1.99 -16.30
C GLU A 245 -20.49 1.31 -15.78
N ALA A 246 -20.54 -0.03 -15.72
CA ALA A 246 -21.65 -0.75 -15.08
C ALA A 246 -21.62 -0.65 -13.54
N ALA A 247 -20.44 -0.61 -12.92
CA ALA A 247 -20.27 -0.72 -11.48
C ALA A 247 -19.95 0.61 -10.77
N PHE A 248 -19.46 1.61 -11.50
CA PHE A 248 -19.01 2.90 -10.95
C PHE A 248 -19.80 4.07 -11.56
N ASP A 249 -20.17 5.04 -10.73
CA ASP A 249 -20.99 6.20 -11.12
C ASP A 249 -20.26 7.12 -12.10
N SER A 250 -18.92 7.10 -12.08
CA SER A 250 -18.07 7.92 -12.95
C SER A 250 -16.77 7.19 -13.28
N VAL A 251 -16.49 7.07 -14.57
CA VAL A 251 -15.23 6.54 -15.11
C VAL A 251 -14.45 7.67 -15.75
N VAL A 252 -13.17 7.80 -15.40
CA VAL A 252 -12.24 8.80 -15.95
C VAL A 252 -11.19 8.07 -16.78
N ARG A 253 -11.25 8.23 -18.09
CA ARG A 253 -10.28 7.63 -19.01
C ARG A 253 -9.03 8.48 -19.10
N VAL A 254 -7.86 7.87 -18.96
CA VAL A 254 -6.57 8.51 -19.25
C VAL A 254 -5.90 7.85 -20.46
N SER A 255 -4.99 8.58 -21.09
CA SER A 255 -4.50 8.27 -22.44
C SER A 255 -3.60 7.04 -22.56
N ARG A 256 -3.04 6.54 -21.45
CA ARG A 256 -2.16 5.37 -21.39
C ARG A 256 -1.98 4.89 -19.94
N PRO A 257 -1.55 3.63 -19.71
CA PRO A 257 -1.35 3.11 -18.36
C PRO A 257 -0.39 3.90 -17.49
N GLU A 258 0.67 4.46 -18.06
CA GLU A 258 1.66 5.23 -17.30
C GLU A 258 1.04 6.44 -16.57
N VAL A 259 -0.01 7.04 -17.16
CA VAL A 259 -0.73 8.14 -16.51
C VAL A 259 -1.53 7.63 -15.30
N ALA A 260 -2.19 6.47 -15.43
CA ALA A 260 -2.96 5.87 -14.34
C ALA A 260 -2.05 5.39 -13.19
N GLU A 261 -0.95 4.72 -13.52
CA GLU A 261 0.07 4.25 -12.59
C GLU A 261 0.68 5.43 -11.82
N MET A 262 1.16 6.45 -12.54
CA MET A 262 1.80 7.61 -11.92
C MET A 262 0.82 8.43 -11.09
N MET A 263 -0.45 8.57 -11.51
CA MET A 263 -1.48 9.26 -10.73
C MET A 263 -1.68 8.62 -9.36
N LYS A 264 -1.79 7.28 -9.30
CA LYS A 264 -1.95 6.56 -8.04
C LYS A 264 -0.76 6.77 -7.10
N LEU A 265 0.46 6.72 -7.64
CA LEU A 265 1.67 6.95 -6.87
C LEU A 265 1.75 8.40 -6.41
N TYR A 266 1.42 9.36 -7.27
CA TYR A 266 1.39 10.78 -6.97
C TYR A 266 0.47 11.12 -5.79
N GLU A 267 -0.76 10.59 -5.75
CA GLU A 267 -1.70 10.78 -4.64
C GLU A 267 -1.14 10.32 -3.28
N ASN A 268 -0.35 9.24 -3.25
CA ASN A 268 0.27 8.72 -2.04
C ASN A 268 1.56 9.47 -1.68
N CYS A 269 2.38 9.81 -2.67
CA CYS A 269 3.66 10.48 -2.49
C CYS A 269 3.48 11.94 -2.07
N GLN A 270 2.45 12.63 -2.58
CA GLN A 270 2.08 13.95 -2.08
C GLN A 270 1.76 13.90 -0.58
N ARG A 271 0.97 12.91 -0.13
CA ARG A 271 0.67 12.71 1.29
C ARG A 271 1.93 12.45 2.12
N MET A 272 2.86 11.63 1.64
CA MET A 272 4.15 11.41 2.30
C MET A 272 4.90 12.74 2.53
N VAL A 273 5.07 13.54 1.48
CA VAL A 273 5.77 14.84 1.55
C VAL A 273 5.06 15.81 2.49
N CYS A 274 3.72 15.90 2.42
CA CYS A 274 2.97 16.80 3.30
C CYS A 274 3.05 16.38 4.77
N ILE A 275 3.01 15.08 5.08
CA ILE A 275 3.20 14.59 6.46
C ILE A 275 4.62 14.88 6.93
N ALA A 276 5.64 14.63 6.08
CA ALA A 276 7.02 14.94 6.41
C ALA A 276 7.21 16.42 6.76
N TYR A 277 6.65 17.31 5.93
CA TYR A 277 6.69 18.74 6.17
C TYR A 277 5.98 19.16 7.48
N ALA A 278 4.79 18.62 7.75
CA ALA A 278 4.08 18.89 9.01
C ALA A 278 4.90 18.45 10.23
N ASN A 279 5.61 17.33 10.13
CA ASN A 279 6.48 16.81 11.17
C ASN A 279 7.74 17.66 11.37
N GLU A 280 8.37 18.12 10.31
CA GLU A 280 9.51 19.05 10.39
C GLU A 280 9.11 20.38 11.02
N MET A 281 7.94 20.92 10.65
CA MET A 281 7.38 22.13 11.26
C MET A 281 7.14 21.91 12.77
N ALA A 282 6.64 20.75 13.17
CA ALA A 282 6.43 20.44 14.59
C ALA A 282 7.73 20.34 15.38
N ASP A 283 8.79 19.80 14.79
CA ASP A 283 10.11 19.75 15.42
C ASP A 283 10.69 21.17 15.58
N ALA A 284 10.51 22.04 14.58
CA ALA A 284 10.93 23.44 14.62
C ALA A 284 10.19 24.25 15.72
N CYS A 285 8.89 23.99 15.92
CA CYS A 285 8.09 24.67 16.96
C CYS A 285 8.67 24.54 18.37
N ARG A 286 9.39 23.44 18.67
CA ARG A 286 9.97 23.17 20.00
C ARG A 286 10.95 24.25 20.44
N GLY A 287 11.83 24.70 19.55
CA GLY A 287 12.81 25.74 19.87
C GLY A 287 12.18 27.12 20.14
N HIS A 288 10.92 27.29 19.75
CA HIS A 288 10.15 28.52 19.91
C HIS A 288 9.08 28.45 21.00
N GLY A 289 8.90 27.29 21.66
CA GLY A 289 7.83 27.09 22.65
C GLY A 289 6.41 27.17 22.05
N ILE A 290 6.25 26.84 20.77
CA ILE A 290 4.97 26.87 20.05
C ILE A 290 4.30 25.49 20.13
N ASP A 291 2.98 25.43 20.38
CA ASP A 291 2.20 24.21 20.21
C ASP A 291 2.03 23.92 18.71
N PRO A 292 2.60 22.82 18.17
CA PRO A 292 2.48 22.52 16.76
C PRO A 292 1.06 22.16 16.32
N PHE A 293 0.20 21.67 17.23
CA PHE A 293 -1.20 21.42 16.91
C PHE A 293 -1.99 22.72 16.82
N GLU A 294 -1.75 23.68 17.71
CA GLU A 294 -2.29 25.04 17.60
C GLU A 294 -1.89 25.70 16.28
N LEU A 295 -0.61 25.62 15.90
CA LEU A 295 -0.12 26.14 14.62
C LEU A 295 -0.89 25.53 13.44
N CYS A 296 -1.04 24.21 13.39
CA CYS A 296 -1.77 23.52 12.32
C CYS A 296 -3.25 23.92 12.29
N ARG A 297 -3.92 24.03 13.44
CA ARG A 297 -5.32 24.48 13.52
C ARG A 297 -5.49 25.92 13.03
N ALA A 298 -4.60 26.82 13.44
CA ALA A 298 -4.61 28.22 13.00
C ALA A 298 -4.36 28.34 11.49
N ALA A 299 -3.40 27.60 10.94
CA ALA A 299 -3.14 27.58 9.50
C ALA A 299 -4.33 27.00 8.70
N ALA A 300 -5.02 26.00 9.26
CA ALA A 300 -6.17 25.36 8.65
C ALA A 300 -7.40 26.27 8.47
N THR A 301 -7.44 27.45 9.10
CA THR A 301 -8.53 28.41 8.89
C THR A 301 -8.45 29.11 7.53
N LYS A 302 -7.32 28.99 6.81
CA LYS A 302 -7.16 29.57 5.47
C LYS A 302 -7.94 28.75 4.44
N PRO A 303 -8.90 29.34 3.70
CA PRO A 303 -9.80 28.58 2.84
C PRO A 303 -9.18 28.15 1.49
N PHE A 304 -7.94 28.53 1.20
CA PHE A 304 -7.25 28.21 -0.06
C PHE A 304 -5.74 28.05 0.13
N GLY A 305 -5.11 27.23 -0.71
CA GLY A 305 -3.65 27.09 -0.79
C GLY A 305 -2.99 26.46 0.45
N TYR A 306 -3.76 26.00 1.43
CA TYR A 306 -3.28 25.21 2.56
C TYR A 306 -4.09 23.92 2.65
N MET A 307 -3.39 22.79 2.64
CA MET A 307 -3.97 21.47 2.87
C MET A 307 -3.58 21.06 4.29
N PRO A 308 -4.52 20.92 5.24
CA PRO A 308 -4.19 20.61 6.62
C PRO A 308 -3.58 19.21 6.77
N PHE A 309 -2.40 19.15 7.39
CA PHE A 309 -1.79 17.93 7.92
C PHE A 309 -1.39 18.19 9.36
N ALA A 310 -1.65 17.22 10.24
CA ALA A 310 -1.23 17.27 11.62
C ALA A 310 0.09 16.52 11.80
N PRO A 311 0.94 16.95 12.75
CA PRO A 311 2.15 16.21 13.08
C PRO A 311 1.82 14.90 13.78
N GLY A 312 2.79 13.98 13.79
CA GLY A 312 2.69 12.66 14.39
C GLY A 312 4.05 11.98 14.56
N ILE A 313 4.03 10.71 14.96
CA ILE A 313 5.25 9.92 15.21
C ILE A 313 5.96 9.51 13.92
N GLY A 314 5.22 9.42 12.82
CA GLY A 314 5.74 9.01 11.52
C GLY A 314 4.59 8.68 10.56
N VAL A 315 4.91 7.88 9.54
CA VAL A 315 3.95 7.48 8.48
C VAL A 315 3.80 5.97 8.50
N GLY A 316 2.55 5.49 8.54
CA GLY A 316 2.25 4.05 8.52
C GLY A 316 1.26 3.61 7.45
N GLY A 317 0.91 2.32 7.51
CA GLY A 317 -0.02 1.67 6.60
C GLY A 317 0.66 0.99 5.41
N HIS A 318 -0.18 0.46 4.52
CA HIS A 318 0.26 -0.39 3.40
C HIS A 318 0.76 0.41 2.18
N CYS A 319 0.32 1.66 2.03
CA CYS A 319 0.52 2.41 0.79
C CYS A 319 1.48 3.59 0.94
N ILE A 320 1.24 4.49 1.90
CA ILE A 320 1.98 5.77 1.99
C ILE A 320 3.49 5.55 2.25
N PRO A 321 3.92 4.66 3.18
CA PRO A 321 5.36 4.43 3.41
C PRO A 321 6.03 3.55 2.34
N VAL A 322 5.26 3.02 1.38
CA VAL A 322 5.70 2.01 0.40
C VAL A 322 5.78 2.59 -1.01
N ASN A 323 4.74 3.30 -1.47
CA ASN A 323 4.65 3.83 -2.83
C ASN A 323 5.75 4.83 -3.23
N PRO A 324 6.41 5.59 -2.33
CA PRO A 324 7.56 6.40 -2.72
C PRO A 324 8.63 5.60 -3.48
N PHE A 325 8.91 4.37 -3.02
CA PHE A 325 9.92 3.51 -3.63
C PHE A 325 9.53 2.99 -5.03
N TYR A 326 8.25 3.05 -5.38
CA TYR A 326 7.79 2.70 -6.73
C TYR A 326 8.18 3.78 -7.74
N LEU A 327 8.05 5.06 -7.38
CA LEU A 327 8.54 6.18 -8.20
C LEU A 327 10.07 6.22 -8.24
N LEU A 328 10.73 5.98 -7.09
CA LEU A 328 12.19 5.97 -7.00
C LEU A 328 12.83 4.79 -7.77
N SER A 329 12.05 3.77 -8.14
CA SER A 329 12.56 2.62 -8.88
C SER A 329 13.03 2.95 -10.30
N ASN A 330 12.52 4.04 -10.89
CA ASN A 330 12.82 4.40 -12.28
C ASN A 330 12.86 5.91 -12.54
N SER A 331 12.87 6.74 -11.49
CA SER A 331 12.90 8.20 -11.60
C SER A 331 13.54 8.82 -10.35
N GLU A 332 14.21 9.96 -10.51
CA GLU A 332 14.80 10.70 -9.40
C GLU A 332 13.80 11.68 -8.80
N PHE A 333 13.55 11.55 -7.49
CA PHE A 333 12.70 12.49 -6.73
C PHE A 333 13.36 12.86 -5.40
N PRO A 334 14.34 13.78 -5.38
CA PRO A 334 15.14 14.10 -4.19
C PRO A 334 14.30 14.51 -2.97
N LEU A 335 13.26 15.33 -3.19
CA LEU A 335 12.34 15.75 -2.12
C LEU A 335 11.55 14.56 -1.55
N LEU A 336 11.04 13.69 -2.41
CA LEU A 336 10.27 12.52 -1.99
C LEU A 336 11.15 11.50 -1.27
N GLN A 337 12.36 11.29 -1.76
CA GLN A 337 13.35 10.41 -1.13
C GLN A 337 13.66 10.88 0.29
N SER A 338 14.02 12.16 0.44
CA SER A 338 14.29 12.75 1.76
C SER A 338 13.07 12.63 2.69
N ALA A 339 11.87 12.94 2.20
CA ALA A 339 10.65 12.77 2.98
C ALA A 339 10.44 11.32 3.44
N ALA A 340 10.58 10.34 2.54
CA ALA A 340 10.38 8.94 2.87
C ALA A 340 11.42 8.40 3.87
N GLU A 341 12.69 8.74 3.68
CA GLU A 341 13.79 8.34 4.56
C GLU A 341 13.65 8.98 5.95
N ASN A 342 13.37 10.28 6.02
CA ASN A 342 13.16 11.00 7.28
C ASN A 342 11.96 10.46 8.05
N MET A 343 10.83 10.18 7.38
CA MET A 343 9.64 9.64 8.04
C MET A 343 9.83 8.19 8.51
N ARG A 344 10.66 7.41 7.82
CA ARG A 344 11.05 6.07 8.27
C ARG A 344 11.95 6.12 9.51
N ALA A 345 12.88 7.06 9.58
CA ALA A 345 13.79 7.22 10.71
C ALA A 345 13.13 7.88 11.95
N ARG A 346 12.10 8.70 11.73
CA ARG A 346 11.46 9.53 12.77
C ARG A 346 11.10 8.76 14.05
N PRO A 347 10.42 7.60 14.04
CA PRO A 347 10.07 6.90 15.28
C PRO A 347 11.27 6.58 16.18
N GLY A 348 12.41 6.20 15.58
CA GLY A 348 13.66 5.94 16.30
C GLY A 348 14.28 7.20 16.89
N VAL A 349 14.28 8.31 16.14
CA VAL A 349 14.74 9.62 16.63
C VAL A 349 13.90 10.09 17.82
N LEU A 350 12.57 9.90 17.76
CA LEU A 350 11.67 10.23 18.85
C LEU A 350 11.90 9.35 20.09
N ALA A 351 12.15 8.05 19.91
CA ALA A 351 12.50 7.15 21.00
C ALA A 351 13.80 7.60 21.70
N GLN A 352 14.86 7.91 20.94
CA GLN A 352 16.13 8.41 21.49
C GLN A 352 15.92 9.70 22.30
N ARG A 353 15.08 10.60 21.80
CA ARG A 353 14.73 11.85 22.50
C ARG A 353 14.00 11.59 23.83
N ILE A 354 13.06 10.65 23.84
CA ILE A 354 12.35 10.27 25.07
C ILE A 354 13.34 9.71 26.10
N VAL A 355 14.22 8.79 25.70
CA VAL A 355 15.26 8.22 26.56
C VAL A 355 16.16 9.31 27.16
N ALA A 356 16.68 10.20 26.32
CA ALA A 356 17.57 11.28 26.77
C ALA A 356 16.91 12.22 27.80
N ARG A 357 15.62 12.54 27.60
CA ARG A 357 14.85 13.35 28.55
C ARG A 357 14.69 12.64 29.90
N LEU A 358 14.31 11.37 29.89
CA LEU A 358 14.10 10.58 31.11
C LEU A 358 15.41 10.38 31.89
N ASP A 359 16.51 10.13 31.18
CA ASP A 359 17.85 10.01 31.79
C ASP A 359 18.28 11.29 32.51
N THR A 360 17.96 12.45 31.92
CA THR A 360 18.26 13.77 32.51
C THR A 360 17.44 14.01 33.78
N GLN A 361 16.19 13.57 33.83
CA GLN A 361 15.29 13.77 34.98
C GLN A 361 15.63 12.87 36.19
N ARG A 362 16.08 11.63 35.93
CA ARG A 362 16.22 10.59 36.99
C ARG A 362 17.66 10.37 37.48
N GLY A 363 18.64 11.07 36.92
CA GLY A 363 20.05 10.93 37.32
C GLY A 363 20.71 9.59 36.96
N GLY A 364 20.11 8.81 36.05
CA GLY A 364 20.76 7.70 35.35
C GLY A 364 20.79 6.32 36.02
N SER A 365 20.08 6.07 37.14
CA SER A 365 20.01 4.72 37.72
C SER A 365 18.69 3.99 37.43
N GLY A 366 18.78 2.74 36.94
CA GLY A 366 17.64 1.88 36.61
C GLY A 366 17.08 2.04 35.19
N ARG A 367 16.15 1.16 34.81
CA ARG A 367 15.38 1.28 33.56
C ARG A 367 14.15 2.15 33.81
N HIS A 368 13.81 3.01 32.84
CA HIS A 368 12.55 3.77 32.88
C HIS A 368 11.39 2.93 32.39
N ARG A 369 10.20 3.15 32.89
CA ARG A 369 8.99 2.44 32.48
C ARG A 369 8.16 3.34 31.57
N VAL A 370 7.98 2.95 30.32
CA VAL A 370 7.25 3.75 29.32
C VAL A 370 6.07 2.98 28.78
N LEU A 371 4.90 3.62 28.76
CA LEU A 371 3.70 3.11 28.11
C LEU A 371 3.50 3.77 26.74
N VAL A 372 3.27 2.99 25.70
CA VAL A 372 2.85 3.48 24.38
C VAL A 372 1.36 3.19 24.16
N ALA A 373 0.53 4.24 24.17
CA ALA A 373 -0.91 4.14 24.01
C ALA A 373 -1.35 4.38 22.55
N GLY A 374 -1.91 3.35 21.92
CA GLY A 374 -2.23 3.28 20.50
C GLY A 374 -1.05 2.78 19.66
N ILE A 375 -1.05 1.48 19.35
CA ILE A 375 0.08 0.80 18.65
C ILE A 375 -0.23 0.50 17.18
N GLY A 376 -1.51 0.52 16.78
CA GLY A 376 -1.92 0.44 15.38
C GLY A 376 -1.35 1.56 14.50
N PHE A 377 -1.50 1.46 13.17
CA PHE A 377 -1.14 2.56 12.25
C PHE A 377 -2.31 3.49 11.91
N LYS A 378 -3.56 3.05 12.09
CA LYS A 378 -4.78 3.83 11.81
C LYS A 378 -5.85 3.59 12.89
N PRO A 379 -6.56 4.64 13.36
CA PRO A 379 -7.66 4.48 14.30
C PRO A 379 -8.75 3.54 13.76
N GLY A 380 -9.29 2.69 14.64
CA GLY A 380 -10.34 1.72 14.32
C GLY A 380 -9.86 0.45 13.64
N GLN A 381 -8.54 0.25 13.49
CA GLN A 381 -7.97 -0.96 12.89
C GLN A 381 -6.98 -1.65 13.82
N SER A 382 -6.93 -2.97 13.74
CA SER A 382 -6.00 -3.85 14.48
C SER A 382 -4.66 -4.07 13.75
N HIS A 383 -4.51 -3.54 12.53
CA HIS A 383 -3.34 -3.79 11.70
C HIS A 383 -2.14 -2.93 12.10
N LEU A 384 -0.95 -3.52 11.92
CA LEU A 384 0.35 -2.94 12.34
C LEU A 384 1.30 -2.66 11.17
N ALA A 385 0.81 -2.73 9.94
CA ALA A 385 1.61 -2.50 8.74
C ALA A 385 2.33 -1.15 8.79
N ASN A 386 3.67 -1.18 8.84
CA ASN A 386 4.53 -0.02 8.99
C ASN A 386 4.09 0.93 10.13
N SER A 387 3.56 0.41 11.24
CA SER A 387 3.07 1.28 12.34
C SER A 387 4.23 2.11 12.92
N PRO A 388 4.15 3.45 12.90
CA PRO A 388 5.18 4.30 13.48
C PRO A 388 5.21 4.19 15.00
N SER A 389 4.07 3.96 15.65
CA SER A 389 3.97 3.74 17.10
C SER A 389 4.66 2.43 17.51
N LEU A 390 4.50 1.37 16.71
CA LEU A 390 5.19 0.10 16.94
C LEU A 390 6.71 0.26 16.76
N GLU A 391 7.13 1.01 15.74
CA GLU A 391 8.56 1.25 15.51
C GLU A 391 9.19 2.10 16.63
N LEU A 392 8.44 3.07 17.16
CA LEU A 392 8.83 3.82 18.36
C LEU A 392 8.97 2.90 19.57
N ALA A 393 7.99 2.03 19.83
CA ALA A 393 8.04 1.07 20.93
C ALA A 393 9.24 0.10 20.82
N LYS A 394 9.50 -0.44 19.62
CA LYS A 394 10.67 -1.27 19.35
C LYS A 394 11.97 -0.51 19.59
N SER A 395 12.06 0.73 19.10
CA SER A 395 13.25 1.58 19.28
C SER A 395 13.50 1.89 20.76
N LEU A 396 12.45 2.10 21.56
CA LEU A 396 12.56 2.26 23.02
C LEU A 396 13.09 0.98 23.68
N VAL A 397 12.60 -0.21 23.31
CA VAL A 397 13.10 -1.49 23.83
C VAL A 397 14.58 -1.68 23.47
N LEU A 398 14.94 -1.45 22.21
CA LEU A 398 16.29 -1.64 21.69
C LEU A 398 17.31 -0.66 22.31
N SER A 399 16.86 0.43 22.94
CA SER A 399 17.74 1.32 23.69
C SER A 399 18.39 0.65 24.90
N GLY A 400 17.77 -0.41 25.46
CA GLY A 400 18.20 -1.07 26.69
C GLY A 400 18.00 -0.23 27.97
N ARG A 401 17.50 1.00 27.86
CA ARG A 401 17.30 1.96 28.96
C ARG A 401 15.86 1.98 29.48
N VAL A 402 14.94 1.39 28.74
CA VAL A 402 13.50 1.49 28.98
C VAL A 402 12.86 0.10 28.99
N ASP A 403 11.98 -0.14 29.96
CA ASP A 403 10.98 -1.19 29.94
C ASP A 403 9.70 -0.63 29.32
N VAL A 404 9.22 -1.28 28.25
CA VAL A 404 8.11 -0.78 27.45
C VAL A 404 6.90 -1.68 27.62
N ALA A 405 5.75 -1.07 27.84
CA ALA A 405 4.44 -1.70 27.65
C ALA A 405 3.65 -0.92 26.60
N TRP A 406 2.60 -1.53 26.04
CA TRP A 406 1.69 -0.84 25.12
C TRP A 406 0.23 -1.10 25.45
N ALA A 407 -0.65 -0.17 25.08
CA ALA A 407 -2.09 -0.29 25.25
C ALA A 407 -2.81 0.03 23.94
N ASP A 408 -3.50 -0.97 23.39
CA ASP A 408 -4.36 -0.82 22.21
C ASP A 408 -5.46 -1.89 22.28
N PRO A 409 -6.75 -1.51 22.37
CA PRO A 409 -7.84 -2.46 22.55
C PRO A 409 -8.10 -3.32 21.30
N LEU A 410 -7.67 -2.87 20.13
CA LEU A 410 -7.94 -3.56 18.86
C LEU A 410 -6.80 -4.53 18.47
N VAL A 411 -5.61 -4.34 19.03
CA VAL A 411 -4.43 -5.16 18.71
C VAL A 411 -4.25 -6.25 19.76
N ALA A 412 -4.27 -7.51 19.34
CA ALA A 412 -4.07 -8.65 20.24
C ALA A 412 -2.59 -8.78 20.68
N GLN A 413 -2.33 -9.38 21.85
CA GLN A 413 -0.97 -9.55 22.38
C GLN A 413 -0.07 -10.34 21.41
N GLU A 414 -0.64 -11.31 20.72
CA GLU A 414 0.02 -12.21 19.77
C GLU A 414 0.59 -11.47 18.56
N ALA A 415 0.08 -10.26 18.25
CA ALA A 415 0.58 -9.44 17.17
C ALA A 415 1.91 -8.73 17.52
N VAL A 416 2.20 -8.55 18.82
CA VAL A 416 3.44 -7.95 19.34
C VAL A 416 3.93 -8.74 20.57
N PRO A 417 4.32 -10.02 20.41
CA PRO A 417 4.60 -10.90 21.54
C PRO A 417 5.85 -10.50 22.34
N GLN A 418 6.72 -9.66 21.79
CA GLN A 418 7.97 -9.23 22.42
C GLN A 418 7.79 -8.07 23.42
N ILE A 419 6.64 -7.40 23.40
CA ILE A 419 6.36 -6.24 24.26
C ILE A 419 5.03 -6.48 24.96
N GLN A 420 4.98 -6.31 26.27
CA GLN A 420 3.79 -6.61 27.06
C GLN A 420 2.65 -5.62 26.72
N ARG A 421 1.49 -6.18 26.37
CA ARG A 421 0.21 -5.44 26.31
C ARG A 421 -0.28 -5.22 27.73
N LEU A 422 -0.64 -3.97 28.03
CA LEU A 422 -1.27 -3.60 29.29
C LEU A 422 -2.68 -4.21 29.37
N ALA A 423 -3.01 -4.82 30.51
CA ALA A 423 -4.33 -5.38 30.71
C ALA A 423 -5.39 -4.27 30.80
N GLU A 424 -6.61 -4.54 30.34
CA GLU A 424 -7.66 -3.51 30.29
C GLU A 424 -8.04 -2.98 31.68
N GLY A 425 -7.98 -3.84 32.71
CA GLY A 425 -8.23 -3.46 34.11
C GLY A 425 -7.17 -2.50 34.68
N ASP A 426 -5.99 -2.46 34.08
CA ASP A 426 -4.86 -1.63 34.52
C ASP A 426 -4.89 -0.22 33.88
N TRP A 427 -5.85 0.05 32.96
CA TRP A 427 -6.04 1.37 32.36
C TRP A 427 -6.78 2.33 33.32
N SER A 428 -6.09 2.75 34.38
CA SER A 428 -6.60 3.68 35.40
C SER A 428 -5.55 4.71 35.81
N VAL A 429 -5.98 5.85 36.34
CA VAL A 429 -5.07 6.95 36.73
C VAL A 429 -4.04 6.45 37.75
N GLY A 430 -4.49 5.83 38.84
CA GLY A 430 -3.60 5.35 39.90
C GLY A 430 -2.59 4.31 39.40
N PHE A 431 -3.06 3.29 38.66
CA PHE A 431 -2.15 2.27 38.12
C PHE A 431 -1.10 2.88 37.21
N LEU A 432 -1.50 3.77 36.29
CA LEU A 432 -0.56 4.39 35.35
C LEU A 432 0.49 5.25 36.07
N GLN A 433 0.09 6.01 37.09
CA GLN A 433 1.00 6.83 37.92
C GLN A 433 2.03 5.98 38.67
N ASP A 434 1.61 4.84 39.22
CA ASP A 434 2.48 3.99 40.03
C ASP A 434 3.46 3.17 39.16
N ASN A 435 3.05 2.80 37.95
CA ASN A 435 3.74 1.82 37.11
C ASN A 435 4.55 2.41 35.95
N PHE A 436 4.30 3.66 35.55
CA PHE A 436 4.99 4.27 34.42
C PHE A 436 5.62 5.60 34.78
N ASP A 437 6.81 5.85 34.24
CA ASP A 437 7.51 7.12 34.37
C ASP A 437 7.12 8.08 33.23
N HIS A 438 6.67 7.54 32.09
CA HIS A 438 6.20 8.31 30.93
C HIS A 438 5.14 7.55 30.12
N VAL A 439 4.22 8.28 29.52
CA VAL A 439 3.19 7.75 28.62
C VAL A 439 3.24 8.49 27.30
N VAL A 440 3.37 7.75 26.20
CA VAL A 440 3.27 8.27 24.83
C VAL A 440 1.85 8.02 24.34
N ALA A 441 1.04 9.08 24.26
CA ALA A 441 -0.26 9.03 23.60
C ALA A 441 -0.04 9.11 22.08
N ALA A 442 0.22 7.94 21.49
CA ALA A 442 0.78 7.80 20.16
C ALA A 442 -0.26 7.90 19.04
N MET A 443 -1.43 7.31 19.25
CA MET A 443 -2.55 7.39 18.31
C MET A 443 -3.89 7.30 19.03
N ARG A 444 -4.87 8.09 18.59
CA ARG A 444 -6.23 8.11 19.12
C ARG A 444 -7.02 6.85 18.70
N GLN A 445 -6.65 5.72 19.28
CA GLN A 445 -7.25 4.43 18.95
C GLN A 445 -8.69 4.31 19.48
N THR A 446 -9.59 3.76 18.67
CA THR A 446 -10.98 3.52 19.04
C THR A 446 -11.07 2.56 20.22
N GLY A 447 -11.89 2.90 21.22
CA GLY A 447 -12.10 2.07 22.41
C GLY A 447 -11.18 2.42 23.60
N LEU A 448 -10.08 3.15 23.39
CA LEU A 448 -9.19 3.57 24.46
C LEU A 448 -9.67 4.88 25.10
N LYS A 449 -9.86 4.89 26.42
CA LYS A 449 -10.39 6.06 27.16
C LYS A 449 -9.27 7.05 27.51
N PHE A 450 -8.93 7.94 26.58
CA PHE A 450 -7.87 8.95 26.77
C PHE A 450 -8.14 10.00 27.87
N GLY A 451 -9.37 10.09 28.39
CA GLY A 451 -9.66 10.92 29.58
C GLY A 451 -8.84 10.51 30.81
N VAL A 452 -8.43 9.25 30.91
CA VAL A 452 -7.50 8.76 31.94
C VAL A 452 -6.17 9.50 31.86
N LEU A 453 -5.60 9.65 30.66
CA LEU A 453 -4.31 10.31 30.46
C LEU A 453 -4.38 11.81 30.75
N LYS A 454 -5.52 12.46 30.47
CA LYS A 454 -5.73 13.88 30.79
C LYS A 454 -5.71 14.18 32.30
N SER A 455 -5.88 13.15 33.14
CA SER A 455 -5.85 13.26 34.60
C SER A 455 -4.47 12.97 35.20
N LEU A 456 -3.49 12.60 34.35
CA LEU A 456 -2.09 12.44 34.75
C LEU A 456 -1.37 13.79 34.74
N SER A 457 -0.17 13.85 35.33
CA SER A 457 0.68 15.05 35.25
C SER A 457 0.98 15.38 33.78
N PRO A 458 0.89 16.66 33.35
CA PRO A 458 1.21 17.04 31.97
C PRO A 458 2.61 16.62 31.52
N ASP A 459 3.60 16.62 32.42
CA ASP A 459 4.99 16.22 32.10
C ASP A 459 5.17 14.71 31.89
N MET A 460 4.20 13.92 32.36
CA MET A 460 4.17 12.46 32.23
C MET A 460 3.59 12.00 30.89
N VAL A 461 2.82 12.84 30.19
CA VAL A 461 2.13 12.42 28.95
C VAL A 461 2.59 13.24 27.76
N GLU A 462 3.12 12.56 26.75
CA GLU A 462 3.46 13.15 25.47
C GLU A 462 2.40 12.82 24.42
N TRP A 463 1.74 13.84 23.90
CA TRP A 463 0.64 13.70 22.94
C TRP A 463 1.11 13.87 21.50
N TRP A 464 0.73 12.93 20.64
CA TRP A 464 1.00 12.94 19.19
C TRP A 464 -0.26 13.07 18.35
N PHE A 465 -1.34 13.49 18.98
CA PHE A 465 -2.58 13.89 18.35
C PHE A 465 -3.28 14.91 19.26
N ASP A 466 -4.11 15.75 18.65
CA ASP A 466 -4.99 16.70 19.34
C ASP A 466 -6.24 15.99 19.90
#